data_AF-A0A431TMA7-F1
#
_entry.id   AF-A0A431TMA7-F1
#
_cell.length_a   1.000
_cell.length_b   1.000
_cell.length_c   1.000
_cell.angle_alpha   90.00
_cell.angle_beta   90.00
_cell.angle_gamma   90.00
#
_symmetry.space_group_name_H-M   'P 1'
#
loop_
_entity.id
_entity.type
_entity.pdbx_description
1 polymer ?
#
loop_
_entity_poly.entity_id
_entity_poly.type
_entity_poly.pdbx_seq_one_letter_code
_entity_poly.pdbx_strand_id
1 'polypeptide(L)'
;MNLIFTTSTAAEKLHRLAKQRRKTHPTSLAVALDTIAREHGYHHWKHVKDCVEQTRSLPAASKPLPSILADFLAAEKHSDPMVPASLGALESGLVIALDTKHAQDVAWPDDFVECEEVKSIAAQQIWASLIHQTDDRGESMAQRLQGELLLDQALDHLSDLRLFRYSGDMTLLPVSLAEVFSLVLSKTFFPPTHVWLRGQFHDMAYPHDLQIDGRQVYVSNGAGSSALRMSAAAGREGGPFEVLTPVQGEAGTNAVSAVSWPGSSFIPRLDVSKLEPGFYEFQVTYDGEELMMDGGFDSIRSALESAADVTGDIKGFEFGYRGITIGTYSLAMLRQQADKIARDAVATVASLSEDSW
;
A
#
# COMPACT_ATOMS: atom_id res chain seq x y z
N MET A 1 -11.33 25.38 7.84
CA MET A 1 -10.29 25.88 8.76
C MET A 1 -8.96 25.59 8.10
N ASN A 2 -8.05 26.56 8.03
CA ASN A 2 -6.73 26.34 7.45
C ASN A 2 -5.86 25.62 8.48
N LEU A 3 -5.58 24.34 8.25
CA LEU A 3 -4.69 23.54 9.09
C LEU A 3 -3.25 24.07 8.96
N ILE A 4 -2.67 24.47 10.08
CA ILE A 4 -1.25 24.85 10.17
C ILE A 4 -0.54 23.71 10.90
N PHE A 5 0.49 23.12 10.28
CA PHE A 5 1.27 22.08 10.93
C PHE A 5 1.91 22.61 12.22
N THR A 6 1.44 22.12 13.38
CA THR A 6 1.78 22.68 14.69
C THR A 6 2.25 21.57 15.62
N THR A 7 3.53 21.56 15.93
CA THR A 7 4.08 20.60 16.91
C THR A 7 3.80 21.05 18.35
N SER A 8 3.81 20.10 19.30
CA SER A 8 3.69 20.42 20.74
C SER A 8 4.76 21.43 21.18
N THR A 9 6.00 21.28 20.71
CA THR A 9 7.10 22.22 20.99
C THR A 9 6.83 23.62 20.44
N ALA A 10 6.24 23.72 19.25
CA ALA A 10 5.86 25.02 18.67
C ALA A 10 4.76 25.69 19.51
N ALA A 11 3.73 24.95 19.90
CA ALA A 11 2.67 25.45 20.78
C ALA A 11 3.23 25.90 22.14
N GLU A 12 4.17 25.16 22.73
CA GLU A 12 4.84 25.58 23.96
C GLU A 12 5.63 26.87 23.79
N LYS A 13 6.34 27.06 22.66
CA LYS A 13 7.04 28.32 22.36
C LYS A 13 6.07 29.50 22.32
N LEU A 14 4.93 29.35 21.63
CA LEU A 14 3.87 30.38 21.60
C LEU A 14 3.33 30.67 23.01
N HIS A 15 3.14 29.64 23.83
CA HIS A 15 2.70 29.81 25.22
C HIS A 15 3.73 30.55 26.09
N ARG A 16 5.03 30.30 25.89
CA ARG A 16 6.13 31.03 26.55
C ARG A 16 6.15 32.51 26.12
N LEU A 17 5.97 32.79 24.83
CA LEU A 17 5.85 34.17 24.31
C LEU A 17 4.66 34.92 24.92
N ALA A 18 3.50 34.27 25.05
CA ALA A 18 2.33 34.87 25.70
C ALA A 18 2.60 35.21 27.19
N LYS A 19 3.29 34.32 27.92
CA LYS A 19 3.72 34.60 29.31
C LYS A 19 4.70 35.77 29.40
N GLN A 20 5.64 35.88 28.46
CA GLN A 20 6.58 36.99 28.40
C GLN A 20 5.86 38.31 28.10
N ARG A 21 4.94 38.31 27.13
CA ARG A 21 4.12 39.49 26.80
C ARG A 21 3.32 39.98 27.98
N ARG A 22 2.80 39.07 28.81
CA ARG A 22 2.07 39.44 30.03
C ARG A 22 2.92 40.23 31.04
N LYS A 23 4.24 40.00 31.05
CA LYS A 23 5.16 40.76 31.91
C LYS A 23 5.34 42.20 31.44
N THR A 24 5.29 42.44 30.13
CA THR A 24 5.43 43.78 29.54
C THR A 24 4.10 44.52 29.42
N HIS A 25 3.01 43.78 29.18
CA HIS A 25 1.66 44.31 29.01
C HIS A 25 0.70 43.54 29.94
N PRO A 26 0.35 44.11 31.11
CA PRO A 26 -0.49 43.46 32.10
C PRO A 26 -1.90 43.22 31.53
N THR A 27 -2.11 41.99 31.04
CA THR A 27 -3.35 41.50 30.43
C THR A 27 -3.62 40.08 30.94
N SER A 28 -4.83 39.56 30.74
CA SER A 28 -5.12 38.18 31.10
C SER A 28 -4.33 37.21 30.21
N LEU A 29 -4.00 36.02 30.72
CA LEU A 29 -3.25 35.02 29.94
C LEU A 29 -4.01 34.60 28.67
N ALA A 30 -5.34 34.50 28.74
CA ALA A 30 -6.17 34.15 27.60
C ALA A 30 -6.06 35.17 26.46
N VAL A 31 -6.14 36.47 26.79
CA VAL A 31 -5.99 37.56 25.80
C VAL A 31 -4.58 37.57 25.21
N ALA A 32 -3.55 37.34 26.03
CA ALA A 32 -2.17 37.25 25.56
C ALA A 32 -1.94 36.06 24.60
N LEU A 33 -2.54 34.89 24.89
CA LEU A 33 -2.45 33.70 24.03
C LEU A 33 -3.12 33.92 22.68
N ASP A 34 -4.33 34.49 22.66
CA ASP A 34 -5.03 34.78 21.41
C ASP A 34 -4.29 35.83 20.56
N THR A 35 -3.68 36.82 21.21
CA THR A 35 -2.90 37.86 20.52
C THR A 35 -1.67 37.25 19.85
N ILE A 36 -0.89 36.44 20.58
CA ILE A 36 0.26 35.72 20.01
C ILE A 36 -0.17 34.75 18.90
N ALA A 37 -1.28 34.03 19.09
CA ALA A 37 -1.80 33.13 18.07
C ALA A 37 -2.08 33.87 16.75
N ARG A 38 -2.73 35.05 16.81
CA ARG A 38 -3.00 35.89 15.62
C ARG A 38 -1.74 36.42 14.95
N GLU A 39 -0.75 36.84 15.72
CA GLU A 39 0.55 37.30 15.20
C GLU A 39 1.29 36.20 14.43
N HIS A 40 1.03 34.93 14.75
CA HIS A 40 1.61 33.76 14.08
C HIS A 40 0.66 33.10 13.06
N GLY A 41 -0.39 33.81 12.62
CA GLY A 41 -1.28 33.35 11.55
C GLY A 41 -2.42 32.42 11.98
N TYR A 42 -2.63 32.19 13.28
CA TYR A 42 -3.77 31.43 13.79
C TYR A 42 -4.96 32.35 14.10
N HIS A 43 -6.20 31.83 14.09
CA HIS A 43 -7.37 32.64 14.44
C HIS A 43 -7.44 32.99 15.95
N HIS A 44 -7.15 32.01 16.81
CA HIS A 44 -7.18 32.11 18.28
C HIS A 44 -6.44 30.92 18.90
N TRP A 45 -6.22 30.92 20.22
CA TRP A 45 -5.48 29.86 20.92
C TRP A 45 -6.12 28.47 20.78
N LYS A 46 -7.45 28.39 20.72
CA LYS A 46 -8.13 27.11 20.43
C LYS A 46 -7.75 26.54 19.05
N HIS A 47 -7.55 27.38 18.03
CA HIS A 47 -7.10 26.94 16.70
C HIS A 47 -5.69 26.34 16.77
N VAL A 48 -4.79 26.90 17.60
CA VAL A 48 -3.47 26.31 17.84
C VAL A 48 -3.60 24.89 18.41
N LYS A 49 -4.47 24.68 19.41
CA LYS A 49 -4.67 23.34 20.00
C LYS A 49 -5.30 22.36 19.01
N ASP A 50 -6.31 22.82 18.27
CA ASP A 50 -6.97 22.00 17.25
C ASP A 50 -5.97 21.61 16.16
N CYS A 51 -5.10 22.54 15.74
CA CYS A 51 -3.98 22.26 14.83
C CYS A 51 -2.96 21.29 15.42
N VAL A 52 -2.63 21.36 16.71
CA VAL A 52 -1.73 20.40 17.39
C VAL A 52 -2.33 19.01 17.42
N GLU A 53 -3.61 18.90 17.77
CA GLU A 53 -4.31 17.61 17.83
C GLU A 53 -4.45 17.00 16.44
N GLN A 54 -4.84 17.81 15.46
CA GLN A 54 -4.90 17.39 14.07
C GLN A 54 -3.52 16.97 13.58
N THR A 55 -2.47 17.75 13.86
CA THR A 55 -1.07 17.42 13.53
C THR A 55 -0.62 16.12 14.20
N ARG A 56 -1.06 15.85 15.43
CA ARG A 56 -0.75 14.60 16.14
C ARG A 56 -1.48 13.39 15.54
N SER A 57 -2.67 13.62 15.00
CA SER A 57 -3.46 12.61 14.29
C SER A 57 -3.08 12.46 12.81
N LEU A 58 -2.23 13.34 12.27
CA LEU A 58 -1.76 13.21 10.91
C LEU A 58 -0.80 12.01 10.81
N PRO A 59 -0.86 11.24 9.70
CA PRO A 59 0.14 10.23 9.39
C PRO A 59 1.57 10.79 9.42
N ALA A 60 2.56 9.91 9.60
CA ALA A 60 3.98 10.24 9.71
C ALA A 60 4.50 11.15 8.58
N ALA A 61 3.88 11.08 7.40
CA ALA A 61 4.09 11.95 6.23
C ALA A 61 3.97 13.47 6.48
N SER A 62 3.57 13.91 7.67
CA SER A 62 3.45 15.32 8.04
C SER A 62 4.66 15.88 8.81
N LYS A 63 5.55 15.04 9.35
CA LYS A 63 6.78 15.51 10.00
C LYS A 63 7.73 16.15 8.95
N PRO A 64 8.38 17.28 9.27
CA PRO A 64 9.25 17.95 8.32
C PRO A 64 10.43 17.06 7.92
N LEU A 65 10.86 17.19 6.66
CA LEU A 65 12.08 16.57 6.18
C LEU A 65 13.31 17.17 6.90
N PRO A 66 14.32 16.36 7.23
CA PRO A 66 15.66 16.84 7.58
C PRO A 66 16.18 17.82 6.53
N SER A 67 16.96 18.82 6.97
CA SER A 67 17.39 19.92 6.11
C SER A 67 18.11 19.43 4.86
N ILE A 68 18.95 18.40 4.95
CA ILE A 68 19.68 17.87 3.79
C ILE A 68 18.74 17.39 2.66
N LEU A 69 17.64 16.72 3.01
CA LEU A 69 16.65 16.26 2.03
C LEU A 69 15.83 17.44 1.49
N ALA A 70 15.46 18.38 2.36
CA ALA A 70 14.73 19.58 1.95
C ALA A 70 15.56 20.48 1.01
N ASP A 71 16.86 20.64 1.30
CA ASP A 71 17.80 21.43 0.51
C ASP A 71 18.05 20.76 -0.85
N PHE A 72 18.16 19.43 -0.89
CA PHE A 72 18.25 18.66 -2.13
C PHE A 72 17.01 18.87 -3.03
N LEU A 73 15.80 18.72 -2.47
CA LEU A 73 14.56 18.94 -3.22
C LEU A 73 14.40 20.38 -3.70
N ALA A 74 14.86 21.36 -2.91
CA ALA A 74 14.86 22.76 -3.30
C ALA A 74 15.82 23.02 -4.48
N ALA A 75 16.97 22.36 -4.51
CA ALA A 75 17.91 22.44 -5.63
C ALA A 75 17.34 21.81 -6.91
N GLU A 76 16.73 20.62 -6.80
CA GLU A 76 16.14 19.89 -7.93
C GLU A 76 14.96 20.62 -8.58
N LYS A 77 14.18 21.39 -7.81
CA LYS A 77 13.06 22.17 -8.34
C LYS A 77 13.46 23.18 -9.42
N HIS A 78 14.75 23.50 -9.52
CA HIS A 78 15.28 24.41 -10.53
C HIS A 78 15.80 23.73 -11.80
N SER A 79 15.88 22.40 -11.83
CA SER A 79 16.55 21.65 -12.90
C SER A 79 15.66 21.39 -14.12
N ASP A 80 14.36 21.13 -13.94
CA ASP A 80 13.48 20.78 -15.06
C ASP A 80 12.11 21.51 -15.07
N PRO A 81 11.65 21.99 -16.23
CA PRO A 81 10.32 22.56 -16.36
C PRO A 81 9.27 21.45 -16.27
N MET A 82 8.47 21.47 -15.21
CA MET A 82 7.39 20.52 -15.03
C MET A 82 6.35 20.60 -16.14
N VAL A 83 5.89 19.42 -16.59
CA VAL A 83 4.79 19.30 -17.54
C VAL A 83 3.46 19.57 -16.80
N PRO A 84 2.63 20.54 -17.24
CA PRO A 84 1.36 20.87 -16.56
C PRO A 84 0.41 19.69 -16.37
N ALA A 85 0.41 18.73 -17.31
CA ALA A 85 -0.43 17.54 -17.23
C ALA A 85 -0.07 16.65 -16.03
N SER A 86 1.22 16.49 -15.74
CA SER A 86 1.70 15.64 -14.66
C SER A 86 1.47 16.29 -13.29
N LEU A 87 1.60 17.63 -13.21
CA LEU A 87 1.19 18.38 -12.02
C LEU A 87 -0.33 18.28 -11.79
N GLY A 88 -1.14 18.45 -12.84
CA GLY A 88 -2.59 18.30 -12.75
C GLY A 88 -3.01 16.90 -12.30
N ALA A 89 -2.28 15.87 -12.74
CA ALA A 89 -2.49 14.49 -12.30
C ALA A 89 -2.19 14.30 -10.81
N LEU A 90 -1.11 14.89 -10.29
CA LEU A 90 -0.83 14.87 -8.85
C LEU A 90 -1.89 15.63 -8.03
N GLU A 91 -2.32 16.79 -8.49
CA GLU A 91 -3.24 17.66 -7.74
C GLU A 91 -4.69 17.15 -7.75
N SER A 92 -5.13 16.53 -8.84
CA SER A 92 -6.56 16.22 -9.06
C SER A 92 -6.84 14.91 -9.78
N GLY A 93 -5.82 14.25 -10.33
CA GLY A 93 -5.94 13.01 -11.10
C GLY A 93 -5.48 11.78 -10.33
N LEU A 94 -4.80 10.89 -11.05
CA LEU A 94 -4.20 9.67 -10.51
C LEU A 94 -2.74 9.60 -10.96
N VAL A 95 -1.84 9.45 -9.99
CA VAL A 95 -0.45 9.02 -10.20
C VAL A 95 -0.20 7.80 -9.33
N ILE A 96 0.49 6.80 -9.88
CA ILE A 96 0.93 5.63 -9.13
C ILE A 96 2.45 5.54 -9.21
N ALA A 97 3.09 5.06 -8.13
CA ALA A 97 4.47 4.61 -8.16
C ALA A 97 4.51 3.08 -8.07
N LEU A 98 5.39 2.48 -8.85
CA LEU A 98 5.69 1.05 -8.81
C LEU A 98 7.18 0.84 -8.64
N ASP A 99 7.55 -0.27 -8.01
CA ASP A 99 8.93 -0.73 -8.00
C ASP A 99 9.41 -0.93 -9.45
N THR A 100 10.64 -0.52 -9.74
CA THR A 100 11.25 -0.59 -11.07
C THR A 100 11.20 -2.01 -11.63
N LYS A 101 11.42 -3.04 -10.80
CA LYS A 101 11.35 -4.45 -11.23
C LYS A 101 9.93 -4.85 -11.59
N HIS A 102 8.95 -4.36 -10.82
CA HIS A 102 7.53 -4.63 -11.09
C HIS A 102 7.00 -3.89 -12.32
N ALA A 103 7.54 -2.71 -12.60
CA ALA A 103 7.13 -1.88 -13.73
C ALA A 103 7.78 -2.29 -15.06
N GLN A 104 8.88 -3.07 -15.05
CA GLN A 104 9.57 -3.53 -16.27
C GLN A 104 8.73 -4.50 -17.10
N ASP A 105 7.93 -5.35 -16.46
CA ASP A 105 7.16 -6.40 -17.14
C ASP A 105 5.74 -5.97 -17.53
N VAL A 106 5.37 -4.70 -17.29
CA VAL A 106 4.02 -4.21 -17.53
C VAL A 106 3.92 -3.60 -18.92
N ALA A 107 3.08 -4.19 -19.76
CA ALA A 107 2.61 -3.56 -20.97
C ALA A 107 1.58 -2.48 -20.60
N TRP A 108 2.06 -1.28 -20.26
CA TRP A 108 1.20 -0.14 -19.99
C TRP A 108 0.36 0.19 -21.23
N PRO A 109 -0.97 0.15 -21.13
CA PRO A 109 -1.83 0.64 -22.20
C PRO A 109 -1.69 2.17 -22.32
N ASP A 110 -2.23 2.73 -23.40
CA ASP A 110 -2.19 4.18 -23.67
C ASP A 110 -2.86 5.05 -22.58
N ASP A 111 -3.50 4.42 -21.59
CA ASP A 111 -4.14 5.05 -20.43
C ASP A 111 -3.17 5.35 -19.27
N PHE A 112 -1.90 4.95 -19.35
CA PHE A 112 -0.85 5.37 -18.43
C PHE A 112 0.37 5.92 -19.16
N VAL A 113 0.88 7.06 -18.67
CA VAL A 113 2.09 7.70 -19.18
C VAL A 113 3.09 7.81 -18.04
N GLU A 114 4.30 7.33 -18.27
CA GLU A 114 5.42 7.53 -17.33
C GLU A 114 5.73 9.02 -17.18
N CYS A 115 5.86 9.48 -15.93
CA CYS A 115 6.05 10.89 -15.59
C CYS A 115 7.20 11.05 -14.59
N GLU A 116 8.43 10.94 -15.08
CA GLU A 116 9.65 11.09 -14.28
C GLU A 116 9.81 12.50 -13.70
N GLU A 117 9.31 13.51 -14.39
CA GLU A 117 9.44 14.92 -14.01
C GLU A 117 8.73 15.29 -12.70
N VAL A 118 7.82 14.42 -12.21
CA VAL A 118 7.15 14.63 -10.91
C VAL A 118 7.87 13.96 -9.75
N LYS A 119 8.99 13.26 -9.99
CA LYS A 119 9.76 12.56 -8.94
C LYS A 119 10.17 13.46 -7.79
N SER A 120 10.60 14.69 -8.05
CA SER A 120 11.01 15.62 -6.98
C SER A 120 9.84 16.03 -6.07
N ILE A 121 8.64 16.18 -6.63
CA ILE A 121 7.43 16.47 -5.84
C ILE A 121 6.99 15.23 -5.06
N ALA A 122 6.94 14.09 -5.73
CA ALA A 122 6.59 12.81 -5.11
C ALA A 122 7.56 12.46 -3.96
N ALA A 123 8.86 12.69 -4.16
CA ALA A 123 9.91 12.44 -3.17
C ALA A 123 9.66 13.17 -1.86
N GLN A 124 9.12 14.39 -1.90
CA GLN A 124 8.77 15.12 -0.68
C GLN A 124 7.81 14.33 0.22
N GLN A 125 6.77 13.73 -0.38
CA GLN A 125 5.74 12.99 0.35
C GLN A 125 6.20 11.57 0.67
N ILE A 126 6.86 10.88 -0.26
CA ILE A 126 7.47 9.56 -0.05
C ILE A 126 8.47 9.61 1.10
N TRP A 127 9.43 10.53 1.07
CA TRP A 127 10.46 10.64 2.10
C TRP A 127 9.90 11.03 3.45
N ALA A 128 8.86 11.87 3.49
CA ALA A 128 8.22 12.22 4.76
C ALA A 128 7.58 10.99 5.43
N SER A 129 7.13 10.00 4.66
CA SER A 129 6.69 8.72 5.23
C SER A 129 7.89 7.84 5.60
N LEU A 130 8.78 7.59 4.63
CA LEU A 130 9.91 6.68 4.73
C LEU A 130 10.85 6.99 5.91
N ILE A 131 11.25 8.25 6.08
CA ILE A 131 12.33 8.58 7.03
C ILE A 131 11.88 8.54 8.50
N HIS A 132 10.57 8.70 8.71
CA HIS A 132 9.94 8.77 10.01
C HIS A 132 9.32 7.44 10.43
N GLN A 133 9.33 6.47 9.51
CA GLN A 133 8.97 5.11 9.79
C GLN A 133 10.00 4.45 10.70
N THR A 134 9.52 3.79 11.75
CA THR A 134 10.33 3.04 12.71
C THR A 134 10.45 1.58 12.29
N ASP A 135 11.63 1.01 12.44
CA ASP A 135 11.86 -0.43 12.29
C ASP A 135 11.39 -1.23 13.52
N ASP A 136 11.70 -2.53 13.54
CA ASP A 136 11.42 -3.47 14.62
C ASP A 136 12.08 -3.09 15.96
N ARG A 137 13.13 -2.25 15.91
CA ARG A 137 13.81 -1.69 17.08
C ARG A 137 13.18 -0.39 17.56
N GLY A 138 12.16 0.10 16.86
CA GLY A 138 11.51 1.38 17.16
C GLY A 138 12.33 2.59 16.72
N GLU A 139 13.38 2.41 15.91
CA GLU A 139 14.23 3.48 15.42
C GLU A 139 13.83 3.88 13.99
N SER A 140 13.70 5.17 13.75
CA SER A 140 13.41 5.66 12.40
C SER A 140 14.67 5.80 11.55
N MET A 141 14.53 5.79 10.23
CA MET A 141 15.67 6.01 9.33
C MET A 141 16.37 7.34 9.63
N ALA A 142 15.62 8.41 9.93
CA ALA A 142 16.17 9.70 10.34
C ALA A 142 16.91 9.68 11.71
N GLN A 143 16.65 8.69 12.56
CA GLN A 143 17.40 8.50 13.81
C GLN A 143 18.68 7.70 13.57
N ARG A 144 18.62 6.69 12.68
CA ARG A 144 19.75 5.80 12.36
C ARG A 144 20.78 6.44 11.43
N LEU A 145 20.33 7.22 10.46
CA LEU A 145 21.16 7.81 9.41
C LEU A 145 21.24 9.32 9.57
N GLN A 146 22.39 9.90 9.20
CA GLN A 146 22.63 11.35 9.25
C GLN A 146 23.43 11.80 8.03
N GLY A 147 23.27 13.07 7.65
CA GLY A 147 24.02 13.69 6.57
C GLY A 147 23.83 12.95 5.25
N GLU A 148 24.91 12.82 4.48
CA GLU A 148 24.93 12.21 3.14
C GLU A 148 24.39 10.78 3.13
N LEU A 149 24.65 9.97 4.17
CA LEU A 149 24.14 8.60 4.22
C LEU A 149 22.61 8.52 4.23
N LEU A 150 21.94 9.52 4.85
CA LEU A 150 20.48 9.61 4.80
C LEU A 150 20.00 10.00 3.40
N LEU A 151 20.71 10.91 2.74
CA LEU A 151 20.40 11.34 1.38
C LEU A 151 20.59 10.20 0.38
N ASP A 152 21.73 9.51 0.42
CA ASP A 152 22.03 8.35 -0.43
C ASP A 152 20.93 7.28 -0.30
N GLN A 153 20.57 6.90 0.93
CA GLN A 153 19.53 5.90 1.15
C GLN A 153 18.15 6.34 0.65
N ALA A 154 17.82 7.64 0.78
CA ALA A 154 16.56 8.20 0.30
C ALA A 154 16.51 8.27 -1.24
N LEU A 155 17.65 8.55 -1.88
CA LEU A 155 17.82 8.55 -3.33
C LEU A 155 17.76 7.14 -3.90
N ASP A 156 18.42 6.17 -3.26
CA ASP A 156 18.36 4.76 -3.66
C ASP A 156 16.90 4.29 -3.72
N HIS A 157 16.12 4.54 -2.65
CA HIS A 157 14.70 4.21 -2.62
C HIS A 157 13.91 4.90 -3.75
N LEU A 158 14.21 6.15 -4.08
CA LEU A 158 13.52 6.87 -5.15
C LEU A 158 13.90 6.34 -6.54
N SER A 159 15.14 5.87 -6.72
CA SER A 159 15.62 5.30 -7.99
C SER A 159 15.01 3.93 -8.30
N ASP A 160 14.58 3.21 -7.26
CA ASP A 160 13.80 1.98 -7.38
C ASP A 160 12.31 2.21 -7.71
N LEU A 161 11.88 3.46 -7.92
CA LEU A 161 10.49 3.79 -8.27
C LEU A 161 10.34 4.33 -9.70
N ARG A 162 9.29 3.87 -10.37
CA ARG A 162 8.78 4.42 -11.64
C ARG A 162 7.38 4.99 -11.43
N LEU A 163 7.15 6.22 -11.90
CA LEU A 163 5.90 6.92 -11.68
C LEU A 163 5.09 6.98 -12.98
N PHE A 164 3.80 6.67 -12.88
CA PHE A 164 2.88 6.68 -14.00
C PHE A 164 1.66 7.53 -13.67
N ARG A 165 1.33 8.49 -14.52
CA ARG A 165 0.07 9.23 -14.44
C ARG A 165 -0.99 8.58 -15.32
N TYR A 166 -2.22 8.57 -14.85
CA TYR A 166 -3.36 8.16 -15.67
C TYR A 166 -3.63 9.22 -16.75
N SER A 167 -3.69 8.79 -18.01
CA SER A 167 -3.97 9.59 -19.20
C SER A 167 -5.26 9.19 -19.92
N GLY A 168 -5.99 8.20 -19.39
CA GLY A 168 -7.25 7.73 -19.94
C GLY A 168 -8.41 8.71 -19.77
N ASP A 169 -9.63 8.22 -20.02
CA ASP A 169 -10.84 9.03 -19.89
C ASP A 169 -11.04 9.45 -18.41
N MET A 170 -10.99 10.76 -18.16
CA MET A 170 -11.13 11.32 -16.81
C MET A 170 -12.51 11.04 -16.19
N THR A 171 -13.52 10.65 -16.98
CA THR A 171 -14.81 10.20 -16.45
C THR A 171 -14.73 8.82 -15.81
N LEU A 172 -13.70 8.03 -16.16
CA LEU A 172 -13.38 6.72 -15.59
C LEU A 172 -12.29 6.80 -14.51
N LEU A 173 -11.91 8.01 -14.08
CA LEU A 173 -10.92 8.19 -13.03
C LEU A 173 -11.43 7.52 -11.74
N PRO A 174 -10.65 6.59 -11.15
CA PRO A 174 -11.01 5.94 -9.89
C PRO A 174 -11.42 6.96 -8.83
N VAL A 175 -12.41 6.60 -8.02
CA VAL A 175 -12.89 7.45 -6.91
C VAL A 175 -12.42 6.94 -5.55
N SER A 176 -11.83 5.74 -5.53
CA SER A 176 -11.37 5.06 -4.33
C SER A 176 -10.06 4.30 -4.59
N LEU A 177 -9.31 3.99 -3.52
CA LEU A 177 -8.14 3.13 -3.61
C LEU A 177 -8.51 1.75 -4.15
N ALA A 178 -9.62 1.15 -3.73
CA ALA A 178 -10.04 -0.16 -4.22
C ALA A 178 -10.19 -0.20 -5.76
N GLU A 179 -10.73 0.86 -6.36
CA GLU A 179 -10.81 1.01 -7.82
C GLU A 179 -9.44 1.22 -8.46
N VAL A 180 -8.53 1.98 -7.83
CA VAL A 180 -7.14 2.11 -8.29
C VAL A 180 -6.46 0.74 -8.31
N PHE A 181 -6.60 -0.04 -7.23
CA PHE A 181 -6.04 -1.39 -7.16
C PHE A 181 -6.64 -2.30 -8.23
N SER A 182 -7.95 -2.31 -8.40
CA SER A 182 -8.60 -3.08 -9.47
C SER A 182 -8.08 -2.67 -10.85
N LEU A 183 -7.89 -1.37 -11.08
CA LEU A 183 -7.36 -0.84 -12.34
C LEU A 183 -5.91 -1.27 -12.56
N VAL A 184 -5.04 -1.12 -11.57
CA VAL A 184 -3.61 -1.45 -11.67
C VAL A 184 -3.40 -2.97 -11.75
N LEU A 185 -4.10 -3.75 -10.92
CA LEU A 185 -3.99 -5.21 -10.89
C LEU A 185 -4.57 -5.90 -12.13
N SER A 186 -5.44 -5.20 -12.88
CA SER A 186 -5.84 -5.66 -14.22
C SER A 186 -4.71 -5.63 -15.24
N LYS A 187 -3.65 -4.86 -14.98
CA LYS A 187 -2.52 -4.60 -15.89
C LYS A 187 -1.21 -5.22 -15.40
N THR A 188 -1.00 -5.25 -14.08
CA THR A 188 0.20 -5.81 -13.45
C THR A 188 -0.16 -6.74 -12.30
N PHE A 189 0.69 -7.72 -12.02
CA PHE A 189 0.51 -8.59 -10.86
C PHE A 189 0.77 -7.85 -9.54
N PHE A 190 1.65 -6.85 -9.56
CA PHE A 190 2.11 -6.19 -8.36
C PHE A 190 1.32 -4.92 -8.06
N PRO A 191 0.94 -4.70 -6.79
CA PRO A 191 0.26 -3.48 -6.40
C PRO A 191 1.19 -2.25 -6.49
N PRO A 192 0.63 -1.04 -6.65
CA PRO A 192 1.41 0.19 -6.56
C PRO A 192 1.99 0.35 -5.15
N THR A 193 3.22 0.84 -5.05
CA THR A 193 3.87 1.16 -3.77
C THR A 193 3.39 2.48 -3.20
N HIS A 194 3.00 3.43 -4.07
CA HIS A 194 2.44 4.71 -3.66
C HIS A 194 1.35 5.14 -4.63
N VAL A 195 0.34 5.84 -4.12
CA VAL A 195 -0.78 6.34 -4.92
C VAL A 195 -1.05 7.80 -4.58
N TRP A 196 -1.15 8.64 -5.60
CA TRP A 196 -1.74 9.97 -5.52
C TRP A 196 -3.10 9.92 -6.17
N LEU A 197 -4.15 10.09 -5.39
CA LEU A 197 -5.52 10.10 -5.88
C LEU A 197 -6.19 11.41 -5.49
N ARG A 198 -6.53 12.23 -6.49
CA ARG A 198 -7.23 13.52 -6.30
C ARG A 198 -6.53 14.43 -5.28
N GLY A 199 -5.20 14.54 -5.39
CA GLY A 199 -4.37 15.36 -4.51
C GLY A 199 -4.02 14.70 -3.18
N GLN A 200 -4.51 13.49 -2.91
CA GLN A 200 -4.23 12.76 -1.67
C GLN A 200 -3.13 11.74 -1.90
N PHE A 201 -2.09 11.79 -1.08
CA PHE A 201 -1.00 10.81 -1.08
C PHE A 201 -1.33 9.65 -0.15
N HIS A 202 -1.11 8.43 -0.66
CA HIS A 202 -1.29 7.18 0.04
C HIS A 202 0.00 6.37 -0.09
N ASP A 203 0.63 6.08 1.04
CA ASP A 203 1.79 5.19 1.12
C ASP A 203 1.29 3.75 1.27
N MET A 204 1.59 2.91 0.28
CA MET A 204 1.19 1.51 0.23
C MET A 204 2.36 0.56 0.46
N ALA A 205 3.59 1.09 0.61
CA ALA A 205 4.79 0.28 0.76
C ALA A 205 4.78 -0.50 2.08
N TYR A 206 3.92 -0.10 3.03
CA TYR A 206 3.76 -0.78 4.31
C TYR A 206 2.30 -1.15 4.60
N PRO A 207 2.00 -2.45 4.75
CA PRO A 207 0.64 -2.98 4.82
C PRO A 207 0.03 -2.89 6.22
N HIS A 208 0.24 -1.81 6.96
CA HIS A 208 -0.68 -1.53 8.07
C HIS A 208 -2.09 -1.25 7.52
N ASP A 209 -2.14 -0.73 6.29
CA ASP A 209 -3.37 -0.27 5.65
C ASP A 209 -3.77 -1.12 4.45
N LEU A 210 -3.14 -2.28 4.21
CA LEU A 210 -3.58 -3.16 3.12
C LEU A 210 -3.40 -4.64 3.46
N GLN A 211 -4.48 -5.31 3.86
CA GLN A 211 -4.53 -6.77 3.80
C GLN A 211 -5.28 -7.19 2.54
N ILE A 212 -4.71 -8.13 1.79
CA ILE A 212 -5.35 -8.76 0.64
C ILE A 212 -5.55 -10.22 1.05
N ASP A 213 -6.79 -10.60 1.40
CA ASP A 213 -7.12 -11.98 1.82
C ASP A 213 -8.05 -12.63 0.79
N GLY A 214 -7.60 -12.77 -0.46
CA GLY A 214 -8.29 -13.48 -1.56
C GLY A 214 -9.75 -13.06 -1.91
N ARG A 215 -10.37 -12.22 -1.10
CA ARG A 215 -11.79 -11.88 -0.97
C ARG A 215 -11.99 -10.37 -0.89
N GLN A 216 -11.06 -9.63 -0.26
CA GLN A 216 -11.21 -8.21 0.05
C GLN A 216 -9.85 -7.50 0.12
N VAL A 217 -9.85 -6.22 -0.25
CA VAL A 217 -8.76 -5.29 0.05
C VAL A 217 -9.16 -4.54 1.31
N TYR A 218 -8.51 -4.83 2.44
CA TYR A 218 -8.77 -4.14 3.70
C TYR A 218 -7.91 -2.89 3.76
N VAL A 219 -8.53 -1.71 3.66
CA VAL A 219 -7.85 -0.45 3.92
C VAL A 219 -8.10 -0.03 5.37
N SER A 220 -7.08 -0.15 6.21
CA SER A 220 -7.09 0.46 7.53
C SER A 220 -6.89 1.96 7.32
N ASN A 221 -7.87 2.79 7.68
CA ASN A 221 -7.62 4.19 7.95
C ASN A 221 -7.56 4.27 9.47
N GLY A 222 -6.47 4.79 10.06
CA GLY A 222 -6.19 4.80 11.52
C GLY A 222 -7.26 5.38 12.47
N ALA A 223 -8.47 5.67 12.00
CA ALA A 223 -9.66 6.03 12.78
C ALA A 223 -10.76 4.93 12.85
N GLY A 224 -10.55 3.75 12.24
CA GLY A 224 -11.46 2.62 12.32
C GLY A 224 -11.36 1.72 11.09
N SER A 225 -11.18 0.42 11.29
CA SER A 225 -11.16 -0.57 10.21
C SER A 225 -12.51 -0.60 9.49
N SER A 226 -12.51 -0.31 8.19
CA SER A 226 -13.68 -0.51 7.33
C SER A 226 -13.38 -1.64 6.35
N ALA A 227 -14.15 -2.72 6.41
CA ALA A 227 -14.06 -3.82 5.46
C ALA A 227 -14.81 -3.45 4.17
N LEU A 228 -14.13 -3.48 3.03
CA LEU A 228 -14.73 -3.27 1.71
C LEU A 228 -14.89 -4.65 1.03
N ARG A 229 -16.15 -5.10 0.94
CA ARG A 229 -16.52 -6.32 0.20
C ARG A 229 -16.67 -5.97 -1.27
N MET A 230 -15.76 -6.46 -2.11
CA MET A 230 -15.91 -6.39 -3.57
C MET A 230 -16.51 -7.71 -4.05
N SER A 231 -17.67 -7.66 -4.71
CA SER A 231 -18.24 -8.80 -5.45
C SER A 231 -18.27 -8.43 -6.92
N ALA A 232 -17.68 -9.27 -7.77
CA ALA A 232 -17.87 -9.19 -9.20
C ALA A 232 -19.30 -9.65 -9.51
N ALA A 233 -20.20 -8.71 -9.76
CA ALA A 233 -21.53 -9.03 -10.26
C ALA A 233 -21.40 -9.51 -11.71
N ALA A 234 -21.53 -10.82 -11.91
CA ALA A 234 -21.76 -11.39 -13.24
C ALA A 234 -23.10 -10.85 -13.78
N GLY A 235 -23.02 -9.94 -14.73
CA GLY A 235 -24.06 -9.58 -15.69
C GLY A 235 -25.49 -9.39 -15.17
N ARG A 236 -25.88 -8.14 -14.89
CA ARG A 236 -27.24 -7.65 -15.16
C ARG A 236 -27.28 -6.13 -15.22
N GLU A 237 -27.77 -5.59 -16.34
CA GLU A 237 -28.12 -4.19 -16.47
C GLU A 237 -29.26 -3.83 -15.50
N GLY A 238 -29.06 -2.78 -14.71
CA GLY A 238 -30.11 -1.95 -14.09
C GLY A 238 -31.04 -2.58 -13.05
N GLY A 239 -30.76 -2.38 -11.75
CA GLY A 239 -31.73 -2.55 -10.66
C GLY A 239 -31.09 -2.50 -9.27
N PRO A 240 -31.80 -2.03 -8.21
CA PRO A 240 -31.21 -1.82 -6.88
C PRO A 240 -30.99 -3.14 -6.12
N PHE A 241 -29.94 -3.15 -5.30
CA PHE A 241 -29.43 -4.28 -4.52
C PHE A 241 -30.48 -4.94 -3.60
N GLU A 242 -30.55 -6.27 -3.64
CA GLU A 242 -31.38 -7.08 -2.74
C GLU A 242 -30.48 -7.86 -1.76
N VAL A 243 -30.82 -7.84 -0.47
CA VAL A 243 -30.12 -8.55 0.61
C VAL A 243 -30.77 -9.93 0.77
N LEU A 244 -30.02 -11.02 0.54
CA LEU A 244 -30.51 -12.38 0.77
C LEU A 244 -29.78 -13.08 1.92
N THR A 245 -30.57 -13.64 2.84
CA THR A 245 -30.19 -14.53 3.95
C THR A 245 -29.98 -15.99 3.49
N PRO A 246 -29.20 -16.81 4.23
CA PRO A 246 -28.80 -18.15 3.76
C PRO A 246 -29.89 -19.21 3.99
N VAL A 247 -29.97 -20.17 3.07
CA VAL A 247 -30.76 -21.41 3.18
C VAL A 247 -29.81 -22.61 3.24
N GLN A 248 -30.13 -23.56 4.13
CA GLN A 248 -29.40 -24.81 4.37
C GLN A 248 -29.67 -25.90 3.31
N GLY A 249 -28.60 -26.57 2.88
CA GLY A 249 -28.45 -28.04 2.83
C GLY A 249 -29.10 -28.83 1.68
N GLU A 250 -28.29 -29.59 0.92
CA GLU A 250 -28.30 -31.06 0.90
C GLU A 250 -27.21 -31.64 -0.05
N ALA A 251 -26.87 -32.91 0.17
CA ALA A 251 -25.71 -33.64 -0.38
C ALA A 251 -26.06 -34.56 -1.56
N GLY A 252 -25.08 -34.82 -2.45
CA GLY A 252 -25.03 -36.08 -3.21
C GLY A 252 -24.38 -36.10 -4.60
N THR A 253 -23.25 -36.82 -4.67
CA THR A 253 -22.68 -37.62 -5.79
C THR A 253 -21.73 -36.99 -6.83
N ASN A 254 -20.62 -37.73 -7.02
CA ASN A 254 -19.43 -37.41 -7.82
C ASN A 254 -19.69 -37.45 -9.33
N ALA A 255 -19.50 -36.29 -9.96
CA ALA A 255 -19.02 -36.16 -11.33
C ALA A 255 -17.84 -35.18 -11.27
N VAL A 256 -16.77 -35.42 -12.04
CA VAL A 256 -15.71 -34.41 -12.26
C VAL A 256 -16.36 -33.30 -13.08
N SER A 257 -16.97 -32.34 -12.38
CA SER A 257 -17.56 -31.16 -12.96
C SER A 257 -16.43 -30.30 -13.50
N ALA A 258 -16.56 -29.86 -14.75
CA ALA A 258 -15.76 -28.77 -15.27
C ALA A 258 -15.93 -27.57 -14.32
N VAL A 259 -14.89 -27.25 -13.58
CA VAL A 259 -14.86 -26.13 -12.64
C VAL A 259 -15.13 -24.86 -13.44
N SER A 260 -16.26 -24.21 -13.18
CA SER A 260 -16.58 -22.92 -13.77
C SER A 260 -15.77 -21.86 -13.04
N TRP A 261 -14.69 -21.40 -13.69
CA TRP A 261 -13.86 -20.32 -13.20
C TRP A 261 -14.67 -19.01 -13.10
N PRO A 262 -14.54 -18.22 -12.03
CA PRO A 262 -15.13 -16.89 -12.00
C PRO A 262 -14.56 -16.06 -13.15
N GLY A 263 -15.44 -15.43 -13.95
CA GLY A 263 -15.10 -14.77 -15.22
C GLY A 263 -14.26 -13.49 -15.12
N SER A 264 -13.51 -13.33 -14.04
CA SER A 264 -12.55 -12.25 -13.82
C SER A 264 -11.27 -12.84 -13.27
N SER A 265 -10.13 -12.35 -13.77
CA SER A 265 -8.83 -12.80 -13.30
C SER A 265 -8.66 -12.71 -11.78
N PHE A 266 -8.13 -13.76 -11.15
CA PHE A 266 -8.04 -13.85 -9.69
C PHE A 266 -6.76 -14.56 -9.20
N ILE A 267 -6.50 -14.49 -7.89
CA ILE A 267 -5.35 -15.09 -7.20
C ILE A 267 -5.91 -16.08 -6.15
N PRO A 268 -6.00 -17.38 -6.47
CA PRO A 268 -6.33 -18.40 -5.48
C PRO A 268 -5.18 -18.68 -4.52
N ARG A 269 -5.50 -19.35 -3.43
CA ARG A 269 -4.54 -19.90 -2.48
C ARG A 269 -4.09 -21.28 -2.95
N LEU A 270 -2.79 -21.51 -2.99
CA LEU A 270 -2.14 -22.79 -3.28
C LEU A 270 -1.47 -23.28 -2.01
N ASP A 271 -2.03 -24.26 -1.32
CA ASP A 271 -1.38 -24.91 -0.19
C ASP A 271 -0.70 -26.20 -0.66
N VAL A 272 0.62 -26.29 -0.47
CA VAL A 272 1.36 -27.53 -0.66
C VAL A 272 1.53 -28.22 0.70
N SER A 273 1.18 -29.50 0.74
CA SER A 273 1.29 -30.34 1.93
C SER A 273 2.24 -31.50 1.67
N LYS A 274 3.06 -31.81 2.68
CA LYS A 274 3.89 -33.01 2.69
C LYS A 274 3.10 -34.15 3.32
N LEU A 275 2.78 -35.16 2.53
CA LEU A 275 2.09 -36.36 3.01
C LEU A 275 3.08 -37.31 3.66
N GLU A 276 4.15 -37.65 2.93
CA GLU A 276 5.19 -38.57 3.35
C GLU A 276 6.57 -38.10 2.83
N PRO A 277 7.69 -38.68 3.29
CA PRO A 277 9.01 -38.37 2.72
C PRO A 277 9.05 -38.60 1.21
N GLY A 278 9.17 -37.50 0.45
CA GLY A 278 9.20 -37.56 -1.02
C GLY A 278 7.82 -37.67 -1.68
N PHE A 279 6.74 -37.37 -0.96
CA PHE A 279 5.38 -37.35 -1.50
C PHE A 279 4.64 -36.10 -1.04
N TYR A 280 4.25 -35.28 -2.01
CA TYR A 280 3.59 -34.01 -1.82
C TYR A 280 2.27 -33.97 -2.61
N GLU A 281 1.35 -33.17 -2.09
CA GLU A 281 0.11 -32.79 -2.75
C GLU A 281 -0.04 -31.27 -2.70
N PHE A 282 -0.85 -30.73 -3.59
CA PHE A 282 -1.30 -29.34 -3.50
C PHE A 282 -2.81 -29.25 -3.54
N GLN A 283 -3.33 -28.24 -2.88
CA GLN A 283 -4.73 -27.85 -2.92
C GLN A 283 -4.83 -26.39 -3.35
N VAL A 284 -5.66 -26.12 -4.35
CA VAL A 284 -5.99 -24.77 -4.81
C VAL A 284 -7.38 -24.43 -4.28
N THR A 285 -7.46 -23.36 -3.50
CA THR A 285 -8.74 -22.86 -2.96
C THR A 285 -8.97 -21.40 -3.35
N TYR A 286 -10.24 -21.03 -3.55
CA TYR A 286 -10.65 -19.65 -3.76
C TYR A 286 -11.99 -19.42 -3.08
N ASP A 287 -12.10 -18.32 -2.31
CA ASP A 287 -13.30 -18.01 -1.52
C ASP A 287 -13.71 -19.16 -0.55
N GLY A 288 -12.74 -19.95 -0.10
CA GLY A 288 -12.97 -21.13 0.77
C GLY A 288 -13.51 -22.36 0.04
N GLU A 289 -13.70 -22.29 -1.28
CA GLU A 289 -14.05 -23.42 -2.12
C GLU A 289 -12.79 -24.08 -2.71
N GLU A 290 -12.76 -25.41 -2.73
CA GLU A 290 -11.71 -26.17 -3.40
C GLU A 290 -11.93 -26.10 -4.92
N LEU A 291 -10.96 -25.52 -5.63
CA LEU A 291 -10.95 -25.46 -7.08
C LEU A 291 -10.27 -26.68 -7.69
N MET A 292 -9.19 -27.14 -7.07
CA MET A 292 -8.39 -28.27 -7.56
C MET A 292 -7.58 -28.87 -6.41
N MET A 293 -7.37 -30.18 -6.47
CA MET A 293 -6.40 -30.88 -5.64
C MET A 293 -5.67 -31.89 -6.53
N ASP A 294 -4.35 -31.95 -6.41
CA ASP A 294 -3.53 -32.93 -7.12
C ASP A 294 -2.37 -33.40 -6.22
N GLY A 295 -1.85 -34.59 -6.47
CA GLY A 295 -0.84 -35.20 -5.62
C GLY A 295 0.03 -36.24 -6.33
N GLY A 296 1.02 -36.74 -5.59
CA GLY A 296 2.04 -37.63 -6.16
C GLY A 296 3.29 -36.93 -6.64
N PHE A 297 3.51 -35.70 -6.18
CA PHE A 297 4.71 -34.94 -6.47
C PHE A 297 5.87 -35.41 -5.59
N ASP A 298 7.05 -35.53 -6.17
CA ASP A 298 8.27 -35.92 -5.45
C ASP A 298 8.90 -34.76 -4.64
N SER A 299 8.46 -33.53 -4.90
CA SER A 299 8.99 -32.32 -4.30
C SER A 299 7.97 -31.18 -4.29
N ILE A 300 8.21 -30.17 -3.44
CA ILE A 300 7.45 -28.90 -3.48
C ILE A 300 7.60 -28.24 -4.85
N ARG A 301 8.79 -28.33 -5.46
CA ARG A 301 9.08 -27.77 -6.78
C ARG A 301 8.15 -28.36 -7.85
N SER A 302 8.04 -29.69 -7.94
CA SER A 302 7.19 -30.34 -8.94
C SER A 302 5.70 -30.03 -8.72
N ALA A 303 5.26 -29.90 -7.46
CA ALA A 303 3.91 -29.42 -7.14
C ALA A 303 3.67 -27.96 -7.61
N LEU A 304 4.63 -27.05 -7.39
CA LEU A 304 4.54 -25.65 -7.83
C LEU A 304 4.54 -25.52 -9.37
N GLU A 305 5.40 -26.27 -10.06
CA GLU A 305 5.44 -26.28 -11.53
C GLU A 305 4.12 -26.80 -12.11
N SER A 306 3.57 -27.87 -11.53
CA SER A 306 2.26 -28.41 -11.93
C SER A 306 1.11 -27.43 -11.67
N ALA A 307 1.08 -26.80 -10.50
CA ALA A 307 0.07 -25.78 -10.19
C ALA A 307 0.17 -24.56 -11.14
N ALA A 308 1.38 -24.16 -11.55
CA ALA A 308 1.57 -23.06 -12.48
C ALA A 308 1.02 -23.33 -13.89
N ASP A 309 0.89 -24.60 -14.27
CA ASP A 309 0.34 -25.05 -15.55
C ASP A 309 -1.18 -25.26 -15.53
N VAL A 310 -1.83 -25.02 -14.39
CA VAL A 310 -3.30 -24.96 -14.31
C VAL A 310 -3.81 -23.86 -15.23
N THR A 311 -4.63 -24.26 -16.20
CA THR A 311 -5.25 -23.36 -17.18
C THR A 311 -6.47 -22.67 -16.58
N GLY A 312 -6.62 -21.37 -16.82
CA GLY A 312 -7.78 -20.59 -16.39
C GLY A 312 -7.43 -19.11 -16.25
N ASP A 313 -8.32 -18.33 -15.64
CA ASP A 313 -8.13 -16.91 -15.39
C ASP A 313 -7.23 -16.63 -14.15
N ILE A 314 -6.33 -17.55 -13.81
CA ILE A 314 -5.41 -17.43 -12.66
C ILE A 314 -4.24 -16.52 -13.04
N LYS A 315 -3.94 -15.50 -12.22
CA LYS A 315 -2.76 -14.61 -12.43
C LYS A 315 -1.52 -15.05 -11.66
N GLY A 316 -1.73 -15.81 -10.60
CA GLY A 316 -0.71 -16.30 -9.69
C GLY A 316 -1.38 -16.96 -8.50
N PHE A 317 -0.59 -17.32 -7.49
CA PHE A 317 -1.09 -17.96 -6.28
C PHE A 317 -0.58 -17.26 -5.03
N GLU A 318 -1.42 -17.15 -4.00
CA GLU A 318 -0.93 -17.06 -2.62
C GLU A 318 -0.44 -18.46 -2.22
N PHE A 319 0.87 -18.65 -2.17
CA PHE A 319 1.48 -19.94 -1.87
C PHE A 319 1.62 -20.13 -0.36
N GLY A 320 1.05 -21.23 0.15
CA GLY A 320 1.21 -21.73 1.50
C GLY A 320 1.93 -23.08 1.53
N TYR A 321 2.71 -23.32 2.58
CA TYR A 321 3.34 -24.62 2.85
C TYR A 321 3.11 -25.02 4.31
N ARG A 322 2.49 -26.18 4.53
CA ARG A 322 2.09 -26.69 5.87
C ARG A 322 1.26 -25.67 6.68
N GLY A 323 0.33 -24.99 6.01
CA GLY A 323 -0.57 -24.01 6.63
C GLY A 323 0.05 -22.63 6.88
N ILE A 324 1.31 -22.41 6.51
CA ILE A 324 2.00 -21.12 6.63
C ILE A 324 2.03 -20.45 5.26
N THR A 325 1.49 -19.24 5.15
CA THR A 325 1.59 -18.43 3.92
C THR A 325 3.04 -18.00 3.71
N ILE A 326 3.62 -18.37 2.58
CA ILE A 326 5.01 -18.09 2.21
C ILE A 326 5.09 -16.78 1.41
N GLY A 327 4.14 -16.55 0.50
CA GLY A 327 4.08 -15.33 -0.30
C GLY A 327 3.17 -15.45 -1.51
N THR A 328 3.06 -14.36 -2.27
CA THR A 328 2.22 -14.31 -3.48
C THR A 328 3.10 -14.27 -4.72
N TYR A 329 2.90 -15.23 -5.63
CA TYR A 329 3.77 -15.44 -6.79
C TYR A 329 2.97 -15.48 -8.08
N SER A 330 3.45 -14.78 -9.11
CA SER A 330 2.88 -14.89 -10.46
C SER A 330 3.14 -16.27 -11.06
N LEU A 331 2.33 -16.69 -12.04
CA LEU A 331 2.56 -17.96 -12.74
C LEU A 331 3.96 -18.03 -13.40
N ALA A 332 4.47 -16.89 -13.89
CA ALA A 332 5.81 -16.81 -14.48
C ALA A 332 6.90 -17.03 -13.41
N MET A 333 6.76 -16.42 -12.23
CA MET A 333 7.70 -16.61 -11.13
C MET A 333 7.69 -18.05 -10.64
N LEU A 334 6.52 -18.68 -10.50
CA LEU A 334 6.45 -20.10 -10.12
C LEU A 334 7.22 -20.98 -11.11
N ARG A 335 7.04 -20.79 -12.43
CA ARG A 335 7.77 -21.55 -13.44
C ARG A 335 9.28 -21.31 -13.43
N GLN A 336 9.71 -20.05 -13.26
CA GLN A 336 11.12 -19.68 -13.38
C GLN A 336 11.90 -19.87 -12.07
N GLN A 337 11.22 -19.82 -10.92
CA GLN A 337 11.86 -19.73 -9.60
C GLN A 337 11.34 -20.79 -8.62
N ALA A 338 10.64 -21.84 -9.06
CA ALA A 338 10.11 -22.91 -8.20
C ALA A 338 11.14 -23.45 -7.20
N ASP A 339 12.38 -23.67 -7.63
CA ASP A 339 13.47 -24.15 -6.77
C ASP A 339 13.77 -23.19 -5.61
N LYS A 340 13.81 -21.87 -5.89
CA LYS A 340 14.06 -20.85 -4.89
C LYS A 340 12.88 -20.77 -3.92
N ILE A 341 11.67 -20.70 -4.45
CA ILE A 341 10.43 -20.59 -3.68
C ILE A 341 10.25 -21.79 -2.75
N ALA A 342 10.52 -23.00 -3.25
CA ALA A 342 10.48 -24.23 -2.44
C ALA A 342 11.50 -24.21 -1.29
N ARG A 343 12.73 -23.74 -1.53
CA ARG A 343 13.74 -23.60 -0.47
C ARG A 343 13.34 -22.57 0.57
N ASP A 344 12.84 -21.41 0.13
CA ASP A 344 12.41 -20.33 1.02
C ASP A 344 11.23 -20.80 1.91
N ALA A 345 10.30 -21.59 1.34
CA ALA A 345 9.21 -22.20 2.10
C ALA A 345 9.68 -23.16 3.20
N VAL A 346 10.63 -24.05 2.88
CA VAL A 346 11.18 -24.99 3.87
C VAL A 346 11.92 -24.23 4.98
N ALA A 347 12.72 -23.23 4.63
CA ALA A 347 13.44 -22.41 5.60
C ALA A 347 12.49 -21.66 6.54
N THR A 348 11.42 -21.06 5.99
CA THR A 348 10.41 -20.32 6.75
C THR A 348 9.67 -21.21 7.76
N VAL A 349 9.28 -22.42 7.35
CA VAL A 349 8.63 -23.37 8.26
C VAL A 349 9.59 -23.88 9.32
N ALA A 350 10.86 -24.11 8.96
CA ALA A 350 11.88 -24.56 9.91
C ALA A 350 12.13 -23.52 11.01
N SER A 351 12.30 -22.24 10.65
CA SER A 351 12.53 -21.17 11.63
C SER A 351 11.39 -21.03 12.63
N LEU A 352 10.13 -21.18 12.18
CA LEU A 352 8.96 -21.09 13.07
C LEU A 352 8.83 -22.30 14.01
N SER A 353 9.37 -23.47 13.62
CA SER A 353 9.33 -24.67 14.46
C SER A 353 10.37 -24.68 15.58
N GLU A 354 11.48 -23.96 15.41
CA GLU A 354 12.55 -23.84 16.41
C GLU A 354 12.17 -22.92 17.58
N ASP A 355 11.34 -21.90 17.34
CA ASP A 355 10.86 -20.95 18.36
C ASP A 355 9.78 -21.52 19.30
N SER A 356 9.38 -22.78 19.12
CA SER A 356 8.31 -23.44 19.88
C SER A 356 8.79 -24.30 21.07
N TRP A 357 10.05 -24.16 21.52
CA TRP A 357 10.65 -24.97 22.59
C TRP A 357 11.25 -24.15 23.74
#